data_AF-A0A1I2A8R1-F1
#
_entry.id   AF-A0A1I2A8R1-F1
#
_cell.length_a   1.000
_cell.length_b   1.000
_cell.length_c   1.000
_cell.angle_alpha   90.00
_cell.angle_beta   90.00
_cell.angle_gamma   90.00
#
_symmetry.space_group_name_H-M   'P 1'
#
loop_
_entity.id
_entity.type
_entity.pdbx_description
1 polymer ?
#
loop_
_entity_poly.entity_id
_entity_poly.type
_entity_poly.pdbx_seq_one_letter_code
_entity_poly.pdbx_strand_id
1 'polypeptide(L)'
;MMTAINIPDARCTVARLENATAKLSLKQLAWRALSPSAVADVAHVTPVACVATVADRPVYDLRLALLALAGRHGFNAVHIHRLQDPDVAACAGLDDAQLVAYLALLDDSAARWAGKRPAGHDAAILCHHCGPVWAHPDIAAVLPIVGGWPRALGCPWCAIRKAGAYIPRPSVQCMGCSGHQSSAINQEAALGQCTHGKGSYYPMQKHTCDLFSPSGGD
;
A
#
# COMPACT_ATOMS: atom_id res chain seq x y z
N MET A 1 17.37 58.43 -10.15
CA MET A 1 17.27 57.14 -10.86
C MET A 1 16.78 56.10 -9.87
N MET A 2 15.47 55.85 -9.85
CA MET A 2 14.81 54.86 -8.98
C MET A 2 14.48 53.63 -9.83
N THR A 3 15.07 52.49 -9.46
CA THR A 3 14.88 51.21 -10.16
C THR A 3 13.66 50.51 -9.55
N ALA A 4 12.62 50.30 -10.34
CA ALA A 4 11.43 49.55 -9.94
C ALA A 4 11.74 48.05 -9.90
N ILE A 5 11.43 47.42 -8.76
CA ILE A 5 11.54 45.96 -8.56
C ILE A 5 10.24 45.34 -9.09
N ASN A 6 10.35 44.56 -10.15
CA ASN A 6 9.25 43.80 -10.74
C ASN A 6 9.06 42.50 -9.95
N ILE A 7 7.91 42.36 -9.27
CA ILE A 7 7.53 41.13 -8.57
C ILE A 7 6.70 40.28 -9.55
N PRO A 8 7.13 39.07 -9.93
CA PRO A 8 6.36 38.23 -10.83
C PRO A 8 5.10 37.68 -10.13
N ASP A 9 3.97 37.82 -10.83
CA ASP A 9 2.67 37.24 -10.48
C ASP A 9 2.78 35.72 -10.31
N ALA A 10 2.74 35.28 -9.06
CA ALA A 10 2.59 33.87 -8.70
C ALA A 10 1.12 33.46 -8.92
N ARG A 11 0.77 33.12 -10.17
CA ARG A 11 -0.50 32.47 -10.47
C ARG A 11 -0.49 31.06 -9.88
N CYS A 12 -1.12 30.92 -8.71
CA CYS A 12 -1.41 29.65 -8.07
C CYS A 12 -2.46 28.90 -8.90
N THR A 13 -2.02 28.03 -9.82
CA THR A 13 -2.89 27.05 -10.47
C THR A 13 -3.26 25.96 -9.47
N VAL A 14 -4.37 26.15 -8.77
CA VAL A 14 -5.06 25.07 -8.05
C VAL A 14 -5.63 24.13 -9.10
N ALA A 15 -4.83 23.13 -9.51
CA ALA A 15 -5.32 22.03 -10.32
C ALA A 15 -6.38 21.27 -9.53
N ARG A 16 -7.59 21.16 -10.10
CA ARG A 16 -8.68 20.32 -9.63
C ARG A 16 -8.18 18.89 -9.38
N LEU A 17 -7.98 18.54 -8.10
CA LEU A 17 -7.92 17.17 -7.60
C LEU A 17 -9.33 16.58 -7.57
N GLU A 18 -9.98 16.51 -8.73
CA GLU A 18 -11.24 15.77 -8.86
C GLU A 18 -10.93 14.28 -9.06
N ASN A 19 -11.35 13.48 -8.07
CA ASN A 19 -11.82 12.10 -8.25
C ASN A 19 -10.83 11.00 -8.72
N ALA A 20 -9.68 10.87 -8.07
CA ALA A 20 -8.93 9.61 -8.10
C ALA A 20 -9.33 8.62 -6.98
N THR A 21 -9.71 9.13 -5.81
CA THR A 21 -9.87 8.31 -4.58
C THR A 21 -11.13 7.44 -4.57
N ALA A 22 -12.26 7.95 -5.07
CA ALA A 22 -13.55 7.23 -5.03
C ALA A 22 -13.60 6.04 -6.03
N LYS A 23 -12.98 6.15 -7.22
CA LYS A 23 -12.96 5.05 -8.22
C LYS A 23 -11.99 3.92 -7.86
N LEU A 24 -11.01 4.17 -6.99
CA LEU A 24 -10.07 3.15 -6.53
C LEU A 24 -10.69 2.24 -5.45
N SER A 25 -11.54 2.79 -4.58
CA SER A 25 -12.18 2.08 -3.45
C SER A 25 -13.00 0.83 -3.88
N LEU A 26 -13.87 0.96 -4.88
CA LEU A 26 -14.71 -0.16 -5.36
C LEU A 26 -13.92 -1.23 -6.12
N LYS A 27 -12.92 -0.85 -6.92
CA LYS A 27 -12.06 -1.82 -7.63
C LYS A 27 -11.12 -2.57 -6.69
N GLN A 28 -10.68 -1.95 -5.61
CA GLN A 28 -9.83 -2.58 -4.59
C GLN A 28 -10.61 -3.57 -3.71
N LEU A 29 -11.89 -3.31 -3.43
CA LEU A 29 -12.78 -4.27 -2.78
C LEU A 29 -13.03 -5.52 -3.65
N ALA A 30 -13.21 -5.35 -4.97
CA ALA A 30 -13.41 -6.46 -5.89
C ALA A 30 -12.20 -7.41 -6.01
N TRP A 31 -10.97 -6.92 -5.83
CA TRP A 31 -9.75 -7.73 -5.92
C TRP A 31 -9.66 -8.81 -4.83
N ARG A 32 -10.12 -8.56 -3.60
CA ARG A 32 -10.09 -9.58 -2.52
C ARG A 32 -11.20 -10.62 -2.63
N ALA A 33 -12.30 -10.32 -3.31
CA ALA A 33 -13.39 -11.26 -3.53
C ALA A 33 -13.12 -12.26 -4.68
N LEU A 34 -12.05 -12.08 -5.45
CA LEU A 34 -11.84 -12.76 -6.74
C LEU A 34 -10.47 -13.45 -6.87
N SER A 35 -9.81 -13.88 -5.79
CA SER A 35 -8.63 -14.77 -5.91
C SER A 35 -9.07 -16.21 -6.20
N PRO A 36 -8.88 -16.76 -7.43
CA PRO A 36 -9.45 -18.06 -7.81
C PRO A 36 -8.54 -19.26 -7.50
N SER A 37 -7.37 -19.08 -6.88
CA SER A 37 -6.32 -20.12 -6.85
C SER A 37 -6.12 -20.84 -5.51
N ALA A 38 -7.10 -20.81 -4.60
CA ALA A 38 -7.11 -21.64 -3.38
C ALA A 38 -8.38 -22.49 -3.23
N VAL A 39 -9.07 -22.81 -4.33
CA VAL A 39 -10.25 -23.69 -4.34
C VAL A 39 -9.88 -25.06 -4.90
N ALA A 40 -9.14 -25.84 -4.11
CA ALA A 40 -9.12 -27.29 -4.29
C ALA A 40 -9.49 -28.05 -3.00
N ASP A 41 -9.49 -27.40 -1.83
CA ASP A 41 -9.86 -28.05 -0.57
C ASP A 41 -10.53 -27.09 0.43
N VAL A 42 -11.43 -26.24 -0.07
CA VAL A 42 -12.34 -25.49 0.81
C VAL A 42 -13.55 -26.37 1.05
N ALA A 43 -13.53 -27.03 2.20
CA ALA A 43 -14.72 -27.64 2.82
C ALA A 43 -15.92 -26.70 2.64
N HIS A 44 -17.06 -27.27 2.24
CA HIS A 44 -18.33 -26.59 2.06
C HIS A 44 -18.47 -25.36 2.97
N VAL A 45 -18.22 -24.17 2.42
CA VAL A 45 -18.66 -22.92 3.04
C VAL A 45 -20.18 -23.01 3.00
N THR A 46 -20.76 -23.45 4.12
CA THR A 46 -22.20 -23.39 4.33
C THR A 46 -22.64 -21.97 4.00
N PRO A 47 -23.67 -21.79 3.14
CA PRO A 47 -24.22 -20.47 2.90
C PRO A 47 -24.61 -19.89 4.26
N VAL A 48 -23.98 -18.78 4.64
CA VAL A 48 -24.41 -18.00 5.80
C VAL A 48 -25.86 -17.66 5.52
N ALA A 49 -26.76 -18.17 6.37
CA ALA A 49 -28.18 -17.91 6.28
C ALA A 49 -28.39 -16.41 6.08
N CYS A 50 -29.17 -16.04 5.05
CA CYS A 50 -29.44 -14.66 4.70
C CYS A 50 -29.88 -13.88 5.94
N VAL A 51 -28.95 -13.10 6.50
CA VAL A 51 -29.28 -12.07 7.48
C VAL A 51 -30.27 -11.16 6.77
N ALA A 52 -31.42 -10.92 7.40
CA ALA A 52 -32.49 -10.12 6.84
C ALA A 52 -31.93 -8.86 6.19
N THR A 53 -32.22 -8.68 4.90
CA THR A 53 -31.78 -7.56 4.10
C THR A 53 -32.16 -6.27 4.81
N VAL A 54 -31.16 -5.54 5.32
CA VAL A 54 -31.31 -4.18 5.85
C VAL A 54 -31.45 -3.21 4.68
N ALA A 55 -32.41 -3.49 3.81
CA ALA A 55 -32.65 -2.79 2.56
C ALA A 55 -33.61 -1.62 2.79
N ASP A 56 -33.25 -0.70 3.71
CA ASP A 56 -33.72 0.70 3.68
C ASP A 56 -33.15 1.57 4.81
N ARG A 57 -31.86 1.45 5.14
CA ARG A 57 -31.28 2.42 6.10
C ARG A 57 -31.07 3.77 5.39
N PRO A 58 -31.62 4.88 5.92
CA PRO A 58 -31.23 6.22 5.49
C PRO A 58 -29.71 6.40 5.55
N VAL A 59 -29.13 7.15 4.60
CA VAL A 59 -27.67 7.39 4.52
C VAL A 59 -27.10 7.99 5.82
N TYR A 60 -27.88 8.84 6.49
CA TYR A 60 -27.49 9.42 7.79
C TYR A 60 -27.32 8.34 8.87
N ASP A 61 -28.24 7.37 8.95
CA ASP A 61 -28.18 6.27 9.90
C ASP A 61 -26.98 5.35 9.62
N LEU A 62 -26.63 5.17 8.35
CA LEU A 62 -25.46 4.40 7.96
C LEU A 62 -24.14 5.07 8.34
N ARG A 63 -24.04 6.39 8.21
CA ARG A 63 -22.86 7.15 8.65
C ARG A 63 -22.68 7.06 10.17
N LEU A 64 -23.77 7.19 10.94
CA LEU A 64 -23.74 6.98 12.39
C LEU A 64 -23.32 5.55 12.76
N ALA A 65 -23.83 4.54 12.05
CA ALA A 65 -23.44 3.15 12.26
C ALA A 65 -21.95 2.92 12.00
N LEU A 66 -21.40 3.48 10.91
CA LEU A 66 -19.97 3.43 10.59
C LEU A 66 -19.11 4.11 11.67
N LEU A 67 -19.54 5.26 12.19
CA LEU A 67 -18.84 5.96 13.27
C LEU A 67 -18.87 5.14 14.57
N ALA A 68 -20.00 4.52 14.90
CA ALA A 68 -20.12 3.67 16.07
C ALA A 68 -19.23 2.42 15.96
N LEU A 69 -19.18 1.78 14.78
CA LEU A 69 -18.26 0.68 14.50
C LEU A 69 -16.80 1.11 14.60
N ALA A 70 -16.45 2.26 14.01
CA ALA A 70 -15.10 2.80 14.09
C ALA A 70 -14.65 3.01 15.54
N GLY A 71 -15.52 3.59 16.38
CA GLY A 71 -15.24 3.76 17.81
C GLY A 71 -15.00 2.45 18.56
N ARG A 72 -15.79 1.40 18.27
CA ARG A 72 -15.62 0.08 18.91
C ARG A 72 -14.33 -0.64 18.52
N HIS A 73 -13.87 -0.45 17.28
CA HIS A 73 -12.70 -1.13 16.74
C HIS A 73 -11.42 -0.27 16.73
N GLY A 74 -11.50 0.98 17.21
CA GLY A 74 -10.36 1.89 17.29
C GLY A 74 -9.93 2.50 15.94
N PHE A 75 -10.80 2.48 14.93
CA PHE A 75 -10.52 3.13 13.65
C PHE A 75 -10.69 4.65 13.75
N ASN A 76 -9.91 5.41 12.97
CA ASN A 76 -9.98 6.87 13.00
C ASN A 76 -11.26 7.39 12.32
N ALA A 77 -12.12 8.06 13.10
CA ALA A 77 -13.38 8.64 12.64
C ALA A 77 -13.24 9.63 11.48
N VAL A 78 -12.07 10.27 11.32
CA VAL A 78 -11.77 11.18 10.20
C VAL A 78 -11.95 10.48 8.85
N HIS A 79 -11.69 9.17 8.75
CA HIS A 79 -11.92 8.42 7.51
C HIS A 79 -13.39 8.42 7.11
N ILE A 80 -14.29 8.18 8.07
CA ILE A 80 -15.73 8.17 7.84
C ILE A 80 -16.24 9.57 7.50
N HIS A 81 -15.75 10.62 8.17
CA HIS A 81 -16.15 12.00 7.85
C HIS A 81 -15.73 12.44 6.44
N ARG A 82 -14.67 11.86 5.87
CA ARG A 82 -14.20 12.17 4.51
C ARG A 82 -14.94 11.40 3.42
N LEU A 83 -15.67 10.34 3.77
CA LEU A 83 -16.48 9.59 2.81
C LEU A 83 -17.56 10.49 2.21
N GLN A 84 -17.68 10.44 0.88
CA GLN A 84 -18.75 11.11 0.17
C GLN A 84 -20.05 10.31 0.34
N ASP A 85 -21.20 10.97 0.22
CA ASP A 85 -22.49 10.29 0.41
C ASP A 85 -22.70 9.09 -0.54
N PRO A 86 -22.23 9.09 -1.81
CA PRO A 86 -22.27 7.89 -2.64
C PRO A 86 -21.44 6.72 -2.07
N ASP A 87 -20.29 6.99 -1.44
CA ASP A 87 -19.45 5.94 -0.82
C ASP A 87 -20.12 5.38 0.43
N VAL A 88 -20.80 6.24 1.21
CA VAL A 88 -21.60 5.80 2.36
C VAL A 88 -22.78 4.96 1.87
N ALA A 89 -23.51 5.42 0.86
CA ALA A 89 -24.65 4.69 0.30
C ALA A 89 -24.24 3.33 -0.29
N ALA A 90 -23.04 3.21 -0.86
CA ALA A 90 -22.50 1.94 -1.35
C ALA A 90 -22.28 0.88 -0.24
N CYS A 91 -22.27 1.30 1.03
CA CYS A 91 -22.20 0.39 2.17
C CYS A 91 -23.58 -0.14 2.59
N ALA A 92 -24.66 0.29 1.95
CA ALA A 92 -26.00 -0.19 2.25
C ALA A 92 -26.11 -1.70 1.98
N GLY A 93 -26.67 -2.43 2.94
CA GLY A 93 -26.83 -3.89 2.87
C GLY A 93 -25.60 -4.70 3.28
N LEU A 94 -24.47 -4.07 3.59
CA LEU A 94 -23.33 -4.76 4.20
C LEU A 94 -23.62 -5.07 5.67
N ASP A 95 -23.22 -6.26 6.12
CA ASP A 95 -23.25 -6.61 7.54
C ASP A 95 -22.10 -5.96 8.33
N ASP A 96 -22.17 -6.01 9.66
CA ASP A 96 -21.17 -5.40 10.54
C ASP A 96 -19.75 -5.91 10.28
N ALA A 97 -19.56 -7.19 9.96
CA ALA A 97 -18.24 -7.77 9.69
C ALA A 97 -17.65 -7.23 8.38
N GLN A 98 -18.48 -7.10 7.34
CA GLN A 98 -18.11 -6.49 6.07
C GLN A 98 -17.79 -4.99 6.24
N LEU A 99 -18.58 -4.27 7.04
CA LEU A 99 -18.31 -2.86 7.36
C LEU A 99 -17.00 -2.70 8.13
N VAL A 100 -16.68 -3.59 9.08
CA VAL A 100 -15.39 -3.58 9.78
C VAL A 100 -14.23 -3.83 8.81
N ALA A 101 -14.37 -4.80 7.90
CA ALA A 101 -13.36 -5.05 6.88
C ALA A 101 -13.16 -3.84 5.95
N TYR A 102 -14.26 -3.16 5.58
CA TYR A 102 -14.20 -1.93 4.80
C TYR A 102 -13.46 -0.80 5.55
N LEU A 103 -13.78 -0.59 6.84
CA LEU A 103 -13.10 0.40 7.68
C LEU A 103 -11.60 0.10 7.81
N ALA A 104 -11.22 -1.17 7.97
CA ALA A 104 -9.81 -1.58 8.00
C ALA A 104 -9.09 -1.25 6.69
N LEU A 105 -9.74 -1.44 5.53
CA LEU A 105 -9.17 -1.08 4.22
C LEU A 105 -9.00 0.44 4.04
N LEU A 106 -9.92 1.24 4.59
CA LEU A 106 -9.79 2.71 4.57
C LEU A 106 -8.60 3.19 5.42
N ASP A 107 -8.45 2.65 6.63
CA ASP A 107 -7.35 2.97 7.54
C ASP A 107 -5.99 2.55 6.94
N ASP A 108 -5.93 1.33 6.42
CA ASP A 108 -4.77 0.79 5.71
C ASP A 108 -4.37 1.64 4.49
N SER A 109 -5.35 2.05 3.68
CA SER A 109 -5.12 2.96 2.55
C SER A 109 -4.61 4.32 3.00
N ALA A 110 -5.19 4.89 4.06
CA ALA A 110 -4.76 6.17 4.61
C ALA A 110 -3.34 6.13 5.18
N ALA A 111 -2.96 5.04 5.85
CA ALA A 111 -1.61 4.82 6.34
C ALA A 111 -0.59 4.86 5.17
N ARG A 112 -0.88 4.16 4.07
CA ARG A 112 -0.01 4.15 2.89
C ARG A 112 0.12 5.53 2.24
N TRP A 113 -0.98 6.25 2.08
CA TRP A 113 -0.95 7.62 1.55
C TRP A 113 -0.18 8.58 2.45
N ALA A 114 -0.16 8.33 3.76
CA ALA A 114 0.66 9.07 4.71
C ALA A 114 2.14 8.62 4.74
N GLY A 115 2.55 7.70 3.86
CA GLY A 115 3.90 7.14 3.85
C GLY A 115 4.21 6.27 5.08
N LYS A 116 3.19 5.76 5.77
CA LYS A 116 3.32 4.91 6.95
C LYS A 116 3.04 3.47 6.61
N ARG A 117 3.84 2.57 7.16
CA ARG A 117 3.62 1.13 7.06
C ARG A 117 2.34 0.78 7.82
N PRO A 118 1.33 0.18 7.18
CA PRO A 118 0.11 -0.22 7.88
C PRO A 118 0.39 -1.24 8.99
N ALA A 119 -0.49 -1.31 9.99
CA ALA A 119 -0.36 -2.28 11.08
C ALA A 119 -0.43 -3.72 10.53
N GLY A 120 0.40 -4.62 11.06
CA GLY A 120 0.48 -6.01 10.57
C GLY A 120 1.17 -6.20 9.21
N HIS A 121 1.64 -5.14 8.56
CA HIS A 121 2.41 -5.24 7.32
C HIS A 121 3.91 -5.32 7.62
N ASP A 122 4.39 -6.47 8.08
CA ASP A 122 5.79 -6.68 8.49
C ASP A 122 6.55 -7.71 7.65
N ALA A 123 5.93 -8.26 6.60
CA ALA A 123 6.61 -9.10 5.63
C ALA A 123 7.20 -8.26 4.50
N ALA A 124 8.44 -8.56 4.11
CA ALA A 124 9.10 -7.90 2.99
C ALA A 124 8.83 -8.68 1.69
N ILE A 125 8.40 -7.97 0.65
CA ILE A 125 8.22 -8.52 -0.70
C ILE A 125 8.97 -7.65 -1.71
N LEU A 126 9.25 -8.20 -2.89
CA LEU A 126 9.88 -7.48 -3.97
C LEU A 126 8.91 -7.27 -5.13
N CYS A 127 8.44 -6.04 -5.27
CA CYS A 127 7.53 -5.64 -6.33
C CYS A 127 8.31 -5.23 -7.58
N HIS A 128 7.90 -5.71 -8.75
CA HIS A 128 8.52 -5.36 -10.04
C HIS A 128 8.59 -3.84 -10.29
N HIS A 129 7.55 -3.10 -9.89
CA HIS A 129 7.52 -1.65 -10.09
C HIS A 129 8.11 -0.86 -8.92
N CYS A 130 7.85 -1.27 -7.69
CA CYS A 130 8.22 -0.46 -6.54
C CYS A 130 9.60 -0.82 -5.98
N GLY A 131 10.17 -1.98 -6.28
CA GLY A 131 11.28 -2.54 -5.52
C GLY A 131 10.79 -3.15 -4.19
N PRO A 132 11.65 -3.23 -3.15
CA PRO A 132 11.29 -3.79 -1.86
C PRO A 132 10.20 -2.98 -1.16
N VAL A 133 9.15 -3.65 -0.67
CA VAL A 133 8.05 -3.01 0.06
C VAL A 133 7.56 -3.89 1.19
N TRP A 134 6.91 -3.28 2.17
CA TRP A 134 6.19 -4.00 3.23
C TRP A 134 4.81 -4.46 2.74
N ALA A 135 4.46 -5.70 3.03
CA ALA A 135 3.17 -6.32 2.77
C ALA A 135 2.68 -7.10 4.00
N HIS A 136 1.41 -7.48 3.98
CA HIS A 136 0.87 -8.40 4.98
C HIS A 136 1.52 -9.79 4.81
N PRO A 137 1.86 -10.50 5.90
CA PRO A 137 2.41 -11.85 5.85
C PRO A 137 1.64 -12.81 4.95
N ASP A 138 0.30 -12.83 5.06
CA ASP A 138 -0.55 -13.69 4.22
C ASP A 138 -0.39 -13.42 2.71
N ILE A 139 -0.12 -12.17 2.32
CA ILE A 139 0.17 -11.85 0.92
C ILE A 139 1.54 -12.40 0.56
N ALA A 140 2.56 -12.18 1.38
CA ALA A 140 3.91 -12.69 1.11
C ALA A 140 3.95 -14.22 1.02
N ALA A 141 3.18 -14.92 1.84
CA ALA A 141 3.12 -16.38 1.92
C ALA A 141 2.60 -17.04 0.64
N VAL A 142 1.77 -16.35 -0.14
CA VAL A 142 1.18 -16.89 -1.38
C VAL A 142 1.93 -16.44 -2.65
N LEU A 143 2.96 -15.61 -2.53
CA LEU A 143 3.75 -15.15 -3.67
C LEU A 143 4.86 -16.16 -4.02
N PRO A 144 5.21 -16.30 -5.31
CA PRO A 144 6.35 -17.13 -5.70
C PRO A 144 7.65 -16.54 -5.14
N ILE A 145 8.54 -17.42 -4.65
CA ILE A 145 9.85 -17.04 -4.15
C ILE A 145 10.88 -17.15 -5.28
N VAL A 146 11.54 -16.04 -5.61
CA VAL A 146 12.62 -16.00 -6.62
C VAL A 146 13.82 -15.26 -6.04
N GLY A 147 14.99 -15.91 -6.02
CA GLY A 147 16.20 -15.35 -5.42
C GLY A 147 16.05 -15.10 -3.91
N GLY A 148 15.25 -15.92 -3.22
CA GLY A 148 14.97 -15.79 -1.78
C GLY A 148 13.95 -14.71 -1.40
N TRP A 149 13.31 -14.07 -2.37
CA TRP A 149 12.31 -13.01 -2.14
C TRP A 149 10.93 -13.38 -2.69
N PRO A 150 9.84 -13.14 -1.94
CA PRO A 150 8.49 -13.19 -2.50
C PRO A 150 8.33 -12.10 -3.57
N ARG A 151 7.96 -12.51 -4.79
CA ARG A 151 7.85 -11.62 -5.96
C ARG A 151 6.42 -11.25 -6.28
N ALA A 152 6.17 -9.97 -6.50
CA ALA A 152 4.88 -9.48 -6.97
C ALA A 152 5.03 -8.64 -8.24
N LEU A 153 4.14 -8.84 -9.21
CA LEU A 153 4.04 -7.97 -10.39
C LEU A 153 3.60 -6.55 -10.01
N GLY A 154 2.70 -6.44 -9.04
CA GLY A 154 2.24 -5.17 -8.47
C GLY A 154 2.05 -5.29 -6.96
N CYS A 155 2.17 -4.18 -6.25
CA CYS A 155 1.92 -4.12 -4.81
C CYS A 155 0.93 -2.99 -4.47
N PRO A 156 0.33 -2.99 -3.27
CA PRO A 156 -0.55 -1.92 -2.83
C PRO A 156 0.09 -0.51 -2.84
N TRP A 157 1.43 -0.43 -2.85
CA TRP A 157 2.18 0.81 -2.91
C TRP A 157 2.36 1.38 -4.32
N CYS A 158 2.02 0.64 -5.39
CA CYS A 158 2.24 1.12 -6.76
C CYS A 158 1.49 2.42 -7.09
N ALA A 159 0.28 2.59 -6.57
CA ALA A 159 -0.48 3.83 -6.72
C ALA A 159 0.20 5.01 -5.98
N ILE A 160 0.73 4.76 -4.78
CA ILE A 160 1.46 5.74 -3.97
C ILE A 160 2.74 6.19 -4.67
N ARG A 161 3.52 5.23 -5.20
CA ARG A 161 4.71 5.52 -6.04
C ARG A 161 4.35 6.40 -7.22
N LYS A 162 3.29 6.04 -7.96
CA LYS A 162 2.85 6.77 -9.16
C LYS A 162 2.44 8.20 -8.82
N ALA A 163 1.89 8.42 -7.63
CA ALA A 163 1.54 9.75 -7.12
C ALA A 163 2.76 10.54 -6.58
N GLY A 164 3.97 9.97 -6.63
CA GLY A 164 5.19 10.62 -6.12
C GLY A 164 5.28 10.66 -4.59
N ALA A 165 4.42 9.92 -3.88
CA ALA A 165 4.41 9.89 -2.42
C ALA A 165 5.48 8.92 -1.87
N TYR A 166 5.93 9.20 -0.65
CA TYR A 166 6.94 8.40 0.03
C TYR A 166 6.45 6.99 0.35
N ILE A 167 7.33 5.99 0.20
CA ILE A 167 7.07 4.58 0.54
C ILE A 167 8.08 4.14 1.60
N PRO A 168 7.62 3.72 2.80
CA PRO A 168 8.50 3.14 3.81
C PRO A 168 9.03 1.82 3.29
N ARG A 169 10.36 1.69 3.26
CA ARG A 169 11.05 0.51 2.69
C ARG A 169 11.48 -0.47 3.79
N PRO A 170 11.45 -1.78 3.51
CA PRO A 170 12.18 -2.73 4.33
C PRO A 170 13.68 -2.48 4.19
N SER A 171 14.43 -2.88 5.22
CA SER A 171 15.87 -2.79 5.15
C SER A 171 16.43 -3.96 4.33
N VAL A 172 17.38 -3.66 3.46
CA VAL A 172 18.09 -4.62 2.61
C VAL A 172 19.60 -4.54 2.87
N GLN A 173 20.31 -5.57 2.44
CA GLN A 173 21.77 -5.61 2.37
C GLN A 173 22.19 -5.55 0.91
N CYS A 174 23.26 -4.80 0.59
CA CYS A 174 23.74 -4.70 -0.80
C CYS A 174 24.39 -6.00 -1.28
N MET A 175 24.90 -6.83 -0.35
CA MET A 175 25.44 -8.14 -0.70
C MET A 175 24.34 -8.99 -1.35
N GLY A 176 24.59 -9.47 -2.57
CA GLY A 176 23.60 -10.19 -3.36
C GLY A 176 22.61 -9.30 -4.12
N CYS A 177 22.83 -7.99 -4.22
CA CYS A 177 22.13 -7.12 -5.16
C CYS A 177 22.82 -7.13 -6.53
N SER A 178 22.08 -7.14 -7.64
CA SER A 178 22.62 -7.06 -9.00
C SER A 178 23.33 -5.72 -9.29
N GLY A 179 22.98 -4.67 -8.55
CA GLY A 179 23.63 -3.36 -8.64
C GLY A 179 24.88 -3.21 -7.76
N HIS A 180 25.31 -4.26 -7.04
CA HIS A 180 26.52 -4.20 -6.22
C HIS A 180 27.75 -4.58 -7.05
N GLN A 181 28.76 -3.71 -7.04
CA GLN A 181 30.08 -3.97 -7.63
C GLN A 181 31.12 -4.03 -6.52
N SER A 182 31.70 -5.21 -6.31
CA SER A 182 32.77 -5.39 -5.31
C SER A 182 34.03 -4.62 -5.71
N SER A 183 34.68 -4.00 -4.74
CA SER A 183 35.95 -3.31 -4.92
C SER A 183 37.08 -4.32 -5.12
N ALA A 184 37.89 -4.10 -6.16
CA ALA A 184 39.08 -4.91 -6.41
C ALA A 184 40.16 -4.74 -5.32
N ILE A 185 40.16 -3.61 -4.60
CA ILE A 185 41.21 -3.27 -3.61
C ILE A 185 40.98 -4.01 -2.29
N ASN A 186 39.74 -4.33 -1.93
CA ASN A 186 39.41 -4.94 -0.64
C ASN A 186 38.30 -5.99 -0.79
N GLN A 187 38.64 -7.08 -1.47
CA GLN A 187 37.72 -8.19 -1.72
C GLN A 187 37.27 -8.88 -0.42
N GLU A 188 38.17 -8.98 0.56
CA GLU A 188 37.88 -9.66 1.84
C GLU A 188 36.87 -8.88 2.70
N ALA A 189 36.91 -7.55 2.72
CA ALA A 189 35.90 -6.74 3.41
C ALA A 189 34.59 -6.64 2.61
N ALA A 190 34.55 -7.20 1.41
CA ALA A 190 33.48 -7.12 0.42
C ALA A 190 33.06 -5.68 0.06
N LEU A 191 33.83 -4.65 0.44
CA LEU A 191 33.49 -3.25 0.19
C LEU A 191 33.17 -3.05 -1.29
N GLY A 192 32.10 -2.33 -1.62
CA GLY A 192 31.73 -2.14 -3.02
C GLY A 192 30.93 -0.87 -3.27
N GLN A 193 30.68 -0.61 -4.54
CA GLN A 193 29.92 0.53 -5.03
C GLN A 193 28.55 0.08 -5.54
N CYS A 194 27.58 0.97 -5.43
CA CYS A 194 26.27 0.79 -6.06
C CYS A 194 26.30 1.39 -7.47
N THR A 195 25.99 0.59 -8.49
CA THR A 195 25.88 1.04 -9.89
C THR A 195 24.79 2.09 -10.11
N HIS A 196 23.84 2.17 -9.19
CA HIS A 196 22.78 3.18 -9.20
C HIS A 196 23.16 4.49 -8.51
N GLY A 197 24.44 4.68 -8.15
CA GLY A 197 24.94 5.95 -7.64
C GLY A 197 24.52 6.28 -6.20
N LYS A 198 24.08 5.28 -5.41
CA LYS A 198 23.69 5.47 -4.00
C LYS A 198 24.89 5.56 -3.03
N GLY A 199 26.11 5.66 -3.54
CA GLY A 199 27.35 5.71 -2.77
C GLY A 199 27.93 4.34 -2.43
N SER A 200 28.94 4.34 -1.57
CA SER A 200 29.58 3.14 -1.05
C SER A 200 28.92 2.72 0.25
N TYR A 201 28.26 1.56 0.26
CA TYR A 201 27.76 0.93 1.48
C TYR A 201 28.62 -0.27 1.82
N TYR A 202 28.82 -0.53 3.11
CA TYR A 202 29.28 -1.84 3.51
C TYR A 202 28.23 -2.87 3.10
N PRO A 203 28.59 -3.98 2.45
CA PRO A 203 27.61 -4.90 1.85
C PRO A 203 26.65 -5.50 2.87
N MET A 204 27.14 -5.72 4.08
CA MET A 204 26.39 -6.25 5.22
C MET A 204 25.56 -5.19 5.95
N GLN A 205 25.77 -3.89 5.65
CA GLN A 205 25.03 -2.81 6.28
C GLN A 205 23.60 -2.78 5.77
N LYS A 206 22.67 -2.94 6.72
CA LYS A 206 21.25 -2.76 6.54
C LYS A 206 20.93 -1.30 6.22
N HIS A 207 20.31 -1.03 5.08
CA HIS A 207 19.86 0.30 4.66
C HIS A 207 18.55 0.19 3.87
N THR A 208 17.95 1.32 3.48
CA THR A 208 16.76 1.35 2.61
C THR A 208 17.19 1.61 1.17
N CYS A 209 16.68 0.83 0.22
CA CYS A 209 17.00 0.99 -1.20
C CYS A 209 15.78 0.67 -2.06
N ASP A 210 15.41 1.60 -2.94
CA ASP A 210 14.29 1.46 -3.87
C ASP A 210 14.67 0.72 -5.16
N LEU A 211 15.96 0.61 -5.44
CA LEU A 211 16.53 -0.04 -6.63
C LEU A 211 17.17 -1.40 -6.33
N PHE A 212 16.93 -1.95 -5.13
CA PHE A 212 17.43 -3.27 -4.79
C PHE A 212 16.80 -4.33 -5.69
N SER A 213 17.66 -5.15 -6.29
CA SER A 213 17.27 -6.32 -7.07
C SER A 213 18.22 -7.46 -6.73
N PRO A 214 17.74 -8.61 -6.23
CA PRO A 214 18.60 -9.72 -5.86
C PRO A 214 19.24 -10.33 -7.10
N SER A 215 20.52 -10.64 -7.02
CA SER A 215 21.31 -11.31 -8.06
C SER A 215 20.77 -12.72 -8.32
N GLY A 216 20.67 -13.12 -9.59
CA GLY A 216 20.24 -14.48 -9.98
C GLY A 216 18.72 -14.69 -10.01
N GLY A 217 17.95 -13.64 -10.31
CA GLY A 217 16.49 -13.65 -10.22
C GLY A 217 15.72 -13.19 -11.45
N ASP A 218 16.32 -13.29 -12.65
CA ASP A 218 15.64 -13.08 -13.94
C ASP A 218 15.11 -14.39 -14.50
#